data_AF-A0A0C2MM33-F1
#
_entry.id   AF-A0A0C2MM33-F1
#
_cell.length_a   1.000
_cell.length_b   1.000
_cell.length_c   1.000
_cell.angle_alpha   90.00
_cell.angle_beta   90.00
_cell.angle_gamma   90.00
#
_symmetry.space_group_name_H-M   'P 1'
#
loop_
_entity.id
_entity.type
_entity.pdbx_description
1 polymer ?
#
loop_
_entity_poly.entity_id
_entity_poly.type
_entity_poly.pdbx_seq_one_letter_code
_entity_poly.pdbx_strand_id
1 'polypeptide(L)'
;MDIKEISEKQSEIPIINKIITFTNVETEKVSILNISHRVFTDMLMHSCMADNLPQDINDRVFGDEKMMMWIARPTVTAVSFLINSYFSPKRENSKNLSKFMNFFLHSKLYGYVQVQDFTAVQILMTNLEPGLFLKYLLCNISPSIRDKEDIFHSISSILCHQGLCRVLNIKKLLILIYTAIIERHFIGVSEDPEYEFVERQVIHFLACDRETWPLIQEEIYMYRQLSSEKNPDFLKMLGKAIEKMTFTKSFWNEGEVYCLKPNCIKLVNVFYSIYGLAEPKNRYKYLQRLYRDKISKFELPDLVELRKNFLGMNNFVFSKEFSELIIYVVVKRYGDIDKPSSKGRVYGDLVIVVMILYQSLYSKYQQTLDFIFDNRQNLGNQNIMDIIVSVRSKMLDSYFNSVVDYLVELSLVERAYSDDLSQTELEKRISDHHILMQKYVENVDKIVKDWPTYCSLVSTQIFQLQVQGGIEPNLDLNEFQGLKPDQLRAKFNIFKYSTTSFFYAFARMQREAYGEGLAEVGFV
;
A
#
# COMPACT_ATOMS: atom_id res chain seq x y z
N MET A 1 -2.92 24.54 -13.92
CA MET A 1 -3.16 24.88 -15.35
C MET A 1 -3.98 23.75 -15.97
N ASP A 2 -3.57 22.51 -15.77
CA ASP A 2 -4.24 21.30 -16.27
C ASP A 2 -5.67 21.09 -15.76
N ILE A 3 -5.97 21.25 -14.45
CA ILE A 3 -7.36 21.11 -13.96
C ILE A 3 -8.29 22.13 -14.61
N LYS A 4 -7.80 23.38 -14.78
CA LYS A 4 -8.57 24.45 -15.42
C LYS A 4 -8.83 24.11 -16.90
N GLU A 5 -7.79 23.66 -17.61
CA GLU A 5 -7.92 23.21 -19.00
C GLU A 5 -8.91 22.03 -19.14
N ILE A 6 -8.86 21.06 -18.22
CA ILE A 6 -9.79 19.94 -18.17
C ILE A 6 -11.21 20.42 -17.87
N SER A 7 -11.35 21.38 -16.94
CA SER A 7 -12.67 21.94 -16.60
C SER A 7 -13.30 22.66 -17.80
N GLU A 8 -12.49 23.37 -18.60
CA GLU A 8 -12.92 24.16 -19.77
C GLU A 8 -13.18 23.29 -21.00
N LYS A 9 -12.44 22.18 -21.19
CA LYS A 9 -12.70 21.22 -22.27
C LYS A 9 -14.00 20.46 -22.02
N GLN A 10 -14.99 20.57 -22.91
CA GLN A 10 -16.28 19.84 -22.84
C GLN A 10 -17.04 20.12 -21.53
N SER A 11 -17.54 21.35 -21.34
CA SER A 11 -18.23 21.80 -20.12
C SER A 11 -19.42 20.93 -19.69
N GLU A 12 -20.01 20.16 -20.61
CA GLU A 12 -21.12 19.25 -20.35
C GLU A 12 -20.72 17.98 -19.59
N ILE A 13 -19.45 17.56 -19.66
CA ILE A 13 -18.99 16.35 -18.99
C ILE A 13 -18.61 16.69 -17.53
N PRO A 14 -19.11 15.93 -16.54
CA PRO A 14 -18.71 16.09 -15.15
C PRO A 14 -17.19 15.97 -14.98
N ILE A 15 -16.59 16.87 -14.20
CA ILE A 15 -15.13 16.92 -14.05
C ILE A 15 -14.53 15.64 -13.46
N ILE A 16 -15.27 14.93 -12.61
CA ILE A 16 -14.90 13.60 -12.11
C ILE A 16 -14.69 12.63 -13.28
N ASN A 17 -15.64 12.60 -14.22
CA ASN A 17 -15.55 11.75 -15.41
C ASN A 17 -14.33 12.14 -16.24
N LYS A 18 -14.07 13.43 -16.40
CA LYS A 18 -12.87 13.90 -17.10
C LYS A 18 -11.60 13.44 -16.41
N ILE A 19 -11.49 13.54 -15.08
CA ILE A 19 -10.31 13.08 -14.33
C ILE A 19 -10.09 11.57 -14.51
N ILE A 20 -11.16 10.78 -14.45
CA ILE A 20 -11.11 9.32 -14.64
C ILE A 20 -10.65 8.96 -16.06
N THR A 21 -11.11 9.69 -17.08
CA THR A 21 -10.82 9.42 -18.49
C THR A 21 -9.59 10.16 -19.02
N PHE A 22 -8.98 11.07 -18.24
CA PHE A 22 -7.98 12.00 -18.73
C PHE A 22 -6.72 11.34 -19.31
N THR A 23 -6.41 10.10 -18.93
CA THR A 23 -5.30 9.37 -19.53
C THR A 23 -5.61 7.92 -19.76
N ASN A 24 -5.48 7.47 -21.00
CA ASN A 24 -5.62 6.07 -21.37
C ASN A 24 -4.25 5.43 -21.53
N VAL A 25 -3.83 4.69 -20.50
CA VAL A 25 -2.52 4.05 -20.52
C VAL A 25 -2.35 3.06 -21.66
N GLU A 26 -3.42 2.56 -22.31
CA GLU A 26 -3.39 1.60 -23.43
C GLU A 26 -3.10 2.27 -24.78
N THR A 27 -3.57 3.50 -24.98
CA THR A 27 -3.53 4.21 -26.27
C THR A 27 -2.61 5.42 -26.28
N GLU A 28 -2.27 5.98 -25.11
CA GLU A 28 -1.52 7.24 -25.01
C GLU A 28 -0.10 7.06 -24.45
N LYS A 29 0.74 8.07 -24.68
CA LYS A 29 2.05 8.19 -24.02
C LYS A 29 1.83 8.75 -22.61
N VAL A 30 2.31 8.01 -21.61
CA VAL A 30 2.14 8.38 -20.20
C VAL A 30 3.49 8.45 -19.50
N SER A 31 3.65 9.41 -18.59
CA SER A 31 4.75 9.42 -17.64
C SER A 31 4.32 8.65 -16.40
N ILE A 32 5.04 7.58 -16.06
CA ILE A 32 4.79 6.80 -14.83
C ILE A 32 5.64 7.29 -13.66
N LEU A 33 6.55 8.26 -13.87
CA LEU A 33 7.43 8.79 -12.83
C LEU A 33 6.79 9.97 -12.09
N ASN A 34 6.35 11.00 -12.83
CA ASN A 34 5.63 12.18 -12.30
C ASN A 34 6.09 12.61 -10.90
N ILE A 35 7.41 12.79 -10.74
CA ILE A 35 8.04 12.91 -9.43
C ILE A 35 7.52 14.11 -8.65
N SER A 36 7.19 15.22 -9.33
CA SER A 36 6.61 16.41 -8.70
C SER A 36 5.35 16.11 -7.89
N HIS A 37 4.44 15.31 -8.43
CA HIS A 37 3.20 14.94 -7.73
C HIS A 37 3.45 13.93 -6.62
N ARG A 38 4.40 13.01 -6.80
CA ARG A 38 4.77 12.07 -5.73
C ARG A 38 5.46 12.75 -4.57
N VAL A 39 6.32 13.72 -4.83
CA VAL A 39 6.92 14.58 -3.79
C VAL A 39 5.86 15.43 -3.12
N PHE A 40 4.85 15.89 -3.87
CA PHE A 40 3.70 16.55 -3.26
C PHE A 40 2.94 15.62 -2.29
N THR A 41 2.61 14.40 -2.73
CA THR A 41 1.98 13.38 -1.87
C THR A 41 2.84 13.11 -0.62
N ASP A 42 4.15 13.05 -0.78
CA ASP A 42 5.10 12.84 0.31
C ASP A 42 5.04 13.96 1.36
N MET A 43 5.08 15.22 0.90
CA MET A 43 4.96 16.40 1.75
C MET A 43 3.59 16.47 2.44
N LEU A 44 2.52 16.19 1.69
CA LEU A 44 1.17 16.15 2.23
C LEU A 44 1.06 15.09 3.32
N MET A 45 1.55 13.87 3.05
CA MET A 45 1.55 12.78 4.00
C MET A 45 2.39 13.10 5.25
N HIS A 46 3.56 13.73 5.08
CA HIS A 46 4.34 14.20 6.22
C HIS A 46 3.53 15.09 7.13
N SER A 47 2.83 16.04 6.52
CA SER A 47 2.10 17.05 7.25
C SER A 47 0.90 16.44 7.98
N CYS A 48 0.24 15.46 7.36
CA CYS A 48 -0.82 14.66 7.98
C CYS A 48 -0.32 13.81 9.15
N MET A 49 0.89 13.24 9.06
CA MET A 49 1.47 12.41 10.12
C MET A 49 1.96 13.23 11.31
N ALA A 50 2.47 14.44 11.04
CA ALA A 50 2.97 15.36 12.04
C ALA A 50 1.86 16.18 12.71
N ASP A 51 0.58 15.96 12.32
CA ASP A 51 -0.58 16.74 12.77
C ASP A 51 -0.37 18.27 12.65
N ASN A 52 0.40 18.69 11.64
CA ASN A 52 0.78 20.09 11.43
C ASN A 52 0.20 20.68 10.13
N LEU A 53 -0.67 19.95 9.43
CA LEU A 53 -1.35 20.44 8.25
C LEU A 53 -2.35 21.54 8.64
N PRO A 54 -2.23 22.77 8.10
CA PRO A 54 -3.18 23.84 8.38
C PRO A 54 -4.61 23.44 8.00
N GLN A 55 -5.58 23.80 8.83
CA GLN A 55 -6.98 23.38 8.65
C GLN A 55 -7.56 23.82 7.31
N ASP A 56 -7.21 25.01 6.82
CA ASP A 56 -7.68 25.53 5.53
C ASP A 56 -7.13 24.71 4.34
N ILE A 57 -5.89 24.25 4.42
CA ILE A 57 -5.30 23.34 3.43
C ILE A 57 -5.94 21.95 3.54
N ASN A 58 -6.13 21.46 4.77
CA ASN A 58 -6.80 20.19 5.03
C ASN A 58 -8.21 20.17 4.42
N ASP A 59 -9.02 21.20 4.68
CA ASP A 59 -10.38 21.34 4.15
C ASP A 59 -10.40 21.44 2.63
N ARG A 60 -9.44 22.15 2.02
CA ARG A 60 -9.34 22.27 0.55
C ARG A 60 -8.89 21.00 -0.13
N VAL A 61 -7.93 20.29 0.45
CA VAL A 61 -7.35 19.09 -0.16
C VAL A 61 -8.28 17.89 0.07
N PHE A 62 -8.70 17.64 1.30
CA PHE A 62 -9.51 16.46 1.65
C PHE A 62 -11.02 16.69 1.55
N GLY A 63 -11.48 17.95 1.55
CA GLY A 63 -12.89 18.30 1.33
C GLY A 63 -13.29 18.40 -0.15
N ASP A 64 -12.35 18.31 -1.10
CA ASP A 64 -12.62 18.28 -2.54
C ASP A 64 -12.14 16.96 -3.17
N GLU A 65 -13.09 16.07 -3.44
CA GLU A 65 -12.84 14.77 -4.09
C GLU A 65 -12.08 14.91 -5.41
N LYS A 66 -12.32 15.98 -6.17
CA LYS A 66 -11.67 16.22 -7.47
C LYS A 66 -10.21 16.53 -7.28
N MET A 67 -9.88 17.31 -6.24
CA MET A 67 -8.50 17.65 -5.88
C MET A 67 -7.74 16.39 -5.46
N MET A 68 -8.33 15.54 -4.62
CA MET A 68 -7.71 14.27 -4.20
C MET A 68 -7.46 13.33 -5.38
N MET A 69 -8.47 13.12 -6.22
CA MET A 69 -8.33 12.31 -7.43
C MET A 69 -7.24 12.87 -8.34
N TRP A 70 -7.14 14.20 -8.47
CA TRP A 70 -6.09 14.83 -9.26
C TRP A 70 -4.69 14.60 -8.68
N ILE A 71 -4.51 14.82 -7.38
CA ILE A 71 -3.23 14.61 -6.67
C ILE A 71 -2.74 13.16 -6.84
N ALA A 72 -3.65 12.19 -6.67
CA ALA A 72 -3.33 10.78 -6.74
C ALA A 72 -3.27 10.23 -8.18
N ARG A 73 -3.60 11.03 -9.20
CA ARG A 73 -3.67 10.56 -10.58
C ARG A 73 -2.37 9.92 -11.09
N PRO A 74 -1.19 10.46 -10.80
CA PRO A 74 0.06 9.82 -11.21
C PRO A 74 0.25 8.42 -10.67
N THR A 75 -0.13 8.20 -9.41
CA THR A 75 -0.16 6.88 -8.79
C THR A 75 -1.13 5.95 -9.51
N VAL A 76 -2.37 6.39 -9.73
CA VAL A 76 -3.39 5.57 -10.41
C VAL A 76 -2.97 5.24 -11.85
N THR A 77 -2.32 6.19 -12.54
CA THR A 77 -1.75 6.00 -13.88
C THR A 77 -0.60 4.98 -13.86
N ALA A 78 0.30 5.06 -12.87
CA ALA A 78 1.41 4.12 -12.72
C ALA A 78 0.91 2.71 -12.40
N VAL A 79 -0.02 2.56 -11.45
CA VAL A 79 -0.69 1.30 -11.13
C VAL A 79 -1.35 0.71 -12.38
N SER A 80 -2.12 1.53 -13.11
CA SER A 80 -2.76 1.10 -14.35
C SER A 80 -1.76 0.65 -15.41
N PHE A 81 -0.68 1.42 -15.63
CA PHE A 81 0.38 1.07 -16.57
C PHE A 81 1.04 -0.26 -16.20
N LEU A 82 1.39 -0.43 -14.92
CA LEU A 82 2.08 -1.61 -14.41
C LEU A 82 1.19 -2.84 -14.42
N ILE A 83 -0.12 -2.71 -14.24
CA ILE A 83 -1.04 -3.84 -14.43
C ILE A 83 -1.15 -4.18 -15.92
N ASN A 84 -1.27 -3.19 -16.81
CA ASN A 84 -1.49 -3.43 -18.23
C ASN A 84 -0.23 -3.84 -19.01
N SER A 85 0.97 -3.48 -18.54
CA SER A 85 2.24 -3.80 -19.20
C SER A 85 2.54 -5.30 -19.26
N TYR A 86 1.98 -6.09 -18.34
CA TYR A 86 2.20 -7.53 -18.26
C TYR A 86 1.19 -8.37 -19.05
N PHE A 87 0.09 -7.77 -19.52
CA PHE A 87 -1.04 -8.54 -20.05
C PHE A 87 -1.53 -8.10 -21.42
N SER A 88 -0.97 -7.03 -21.97
CA SER A 88 -1.28 -6.63 -23.34
C SER A 88 -0.31 -7.33 -24.29
N PRO A 89 -0.72 -8.41 -25.00
CA PRO A 89 0.14 -9.06 -25.99
C PRO A 89 0.60 -8.09 -27.10
N LYS A 90 -0.15 -7.00 -27.30
CA LYS A 90 0.22 -5.90 -28.21
C LYS A 90 1.43 -5.09 -27.72
N ARG A 91 1.76 -5.12 -26.43
CA ARG A 91 2.88 -4.38 -25.79
C ARG A 91 4.09 -5.25 -25.47
N GLU A 92 3.87 -6.54 -25.21
CA GLU A 92 4.91 -7.52 -24.89
C GLU A 92 6.04 -7.58 -25.94
N ASN A 93 5.75 -7.23 -27.20
CA ASN A 93 6.74 -7.30 -28.28
C ASN A 93 7.72 -6.10 -28.33
N SER A 94 7.64 -5.13 -27.43
CA SER A 94 8.64 -4.05 -27.39
C SER A 94 9.77 -4.41 -26.41
N LYS A 95 10.93 -4.83 -26.94
CA LYS A 95 12.17 -5.05 -26.15
C LYS A 95 12.50 -3.86 -25.24
N ASN A 96 12.10 -2.65 -25.64
CA ASN A 96 12.30 -1.42 -24.88
C ASN A 96 11.43 -1.34 -23.62
N LEU A 97 10.19 -1.85 -23.64
CA LEU A 97 9.33 -1.85 -22.46
C LEU A 97 9.88 -2.77 -21.38
N SER A 98 10.37 -3.97 -21.74
CA SER A 98 11.02 -4.87 -20.80
C SER A 98 12.26 -4.23 -20.14
N LYS A 99 13.13 -3.58 -20.93
CA LYS A 99 14.29 -2.84 -20.39
C LYS A 99 13.88 -1.68 -19.49
N PHE A 100 12.86 -0.92 -19.89
CA PHE A 100 12.33 0.19 -19.09
C PHE A 100 11.72 -0.29 -17.78
N MET A 101 10.92 -1.36 -17.82
CA MET A 101 10.38 -2.00 -16.62
C MET A 101 11.49 -2.52 -15.71
N ASN A 102 12.52 -3.13 -16.29
CA ASN A 102 13.68 -3.58 -15.51
C ASN A 102 14.38 -2.40 -14.83
N PHE A 103 14.65 -1.31 -15.57
CA PHE A 103 15.21 -0.09 -15.01
C PHE A 103 14.32 0.49 -13.91
N PHE A 104 13.01 0.61 -14.17
CA PHE A 104 12.07 1.16 -13.21
C PHE A 104 12.03 0.34 -11.92
N LEU A 105 11.92 -0.99 -12.02
CA LEU A 105 11.78 -1.89 -10.87
C LEU A 105 13.08 -2.09 -10.07
N HIS A 106 14.25 -1.94 -10.68
CA HIS A 106 15.55 -2.12 -10.00
C HIS A 106 16.25 -0.78 -9.71
N SER A 107 15.60 0.36 -9.97
CA SER A 107 16.16 1.66 -9.59
C SER A 107 15.91 1.91 -8.10
N LYS A 108 16.83 2.60 -7.40
CA LYS A 108 16.57 3.07 -6.02
C LYS A 108 15.35 3.99 -5.93
N LEU A 109 15.04 4.67 -7.04
CA LEU A 109 13.83 5.48 -7.19
C LEU A 109 12.54 4.64 -7.09
N TYR A 110 12.60 3.36 -7.41
CA TYR A 110 11.47 2.43 -7.30
C TYR A 110 10.88 2.42 -5.89
N GLY A 111 11.75 2.27 -4.88
CA GLY A 111 11.34 2.20 -3.50
C GLY A 111 10.60 3.46 -3.06
N TYR A 112 11.19 4.62 -3.32
CA TYR A 112 10.56 5.91 -3.07
C TYR A 112 9.19 6.01 -3.77
N VAL A 113 9.16 5.75 -5.07
CA VAL A 113 7.94 5.82 -5.90
C VAL A 113 6.85 4.90 -5.36
N GLN A 114 7.20 3.67 -5.01
CA GLN A 114 6.27 2.68 -4.49
C GLN A 114 5.64 3.15 -3.19
N VAL A 115 6.43 3.69 -2.26
CA VAL A 115 5.89 4.18 -0.99
C VAL A 115 4.96 5.39 -1.20
N GLN A 116 5.28 6.29 -2.14
CA GLN A 116 4.39 7.42 -2.44
C GLN A 116 3.09 6.97 -3.11
N ASP A 117 3.17 5.98 -3.99
CA ASP A 117 1.98 5.41 -4.61
C ASP A 117 1.09 4.70 -3.59
N PHE A 118 1.71 3.99 -2.65
CA PHE A 118 1.03 3.37 -1.54
C PHE A 118 0.29 4.40 -0.66
N THR A 119 0.99 5.46 -0.29
CA THR A 119 0.48 6.58 0.49
C THR A 119 -0.69 7.28 -0.20
N ALA A 120 -0.58 7.55 -1.50
CA ALA A 120 -1.66 8.14 -2.28
C ALA A 120 -2.92 7.24 -2.28
N VAL A 121 -2.77 5.93 -2.40
CA VAL A 121 -3.91 5.00 -2.33
C VAL A 121 -4.55 5.00 -0.95
N GLN A 122 -3.77 5.05 0.13
CA GLN A 122 -4.31 5.16 1.49
C GLN A 122 -5.06 6.48 1.70
N ILE A 123 -4.54 7.60 1.19
CA ILE A 123 -5.22 8.91 1.20
C ILE A 123 -6.57 8.82 0.46
N LEU A 124 -6.58 8.25 -0.74
CA LEU A 124 -7.82 8.08 -1.52
C LEU A 124 -8.83 7.18 -0.79
N MET A 125 -8.37 6.04 -0.28
CA MET A 125 -9.20 5.07 0.45
C MET A 125 -9.81 5.68 1.71
N THR A 126 -9.09 6.60 2.35
CA THR A 126 -9.55 7.28 3.56
C THR A 126 -10.64 8.31 3.28
N ASN A 127 -10.46 9.12 2.23
CA ASN A 127 -11.16 10.38 2.10
C ASN A 127 -12.21 10.40 0.97
N LEU A 128 -12.14 9.48 0.00
CA LEU A 128 -13.17 9.38 -1.03
C LEU A 128 -14.35 8.53 -0.56
N GLU A 129 -15.52 8.82 -1.11
CA GLU A 129 -16.66 7.91 -1.07
C GLU A 129 -16.23 6.52 -1.63
N PRO A 130 -16.53 5.41 -0.93
CA PRO A 130 -16.05 4.08 -1.31
C PRO A 130 -16.35 3.67 -2.76
N GLY A 131 -17.54 3.99 -3.26
CA GLY A 131 -17.93 3.77 -4.65
C GLY A 131 -17.09 4.58 -5.63
N LEU A 132 -16.89 5.87 -5.38
CA LEU A 132 -16.04 6.73 -6.19
C LEU A 132 -14.58 6.25 -6.20
N PHE A 133 -14.03 5.85 -5.05
CA PHE A 133 -12.69 5.27 -4.96
C PHE A 133 -12.54 4.01 -5.83
N LEU A 134 -13.47 3.06 -5.70
CA LEU A 134 -13.42 1.83 -6.49
C LEU A 134 -13.61 2.08 -7.98
N LYS A 135 -14.55 2.95 -8.37
CA LYS A 135 -14.74 3.37 -9.76
C LYS A 135 -13.46 3.98 -10.31
N TYR A 136 -12.82 4.85 -9.54
CA TYR A 136 -11.61 5.51 -9.97
C TYR A 136 -10.51 4.49 -10.28
N LEU A 137 -10.28 3.52 -9.40
CA LEU A 137 -9.29 2.47 -9.64
C LEU A 137 -9.72 1.51 -10.77
N LEU A 138 -10.96 1.01 -10.77
CA LEU A 138 -11.45 0.03 -11.76
C LEU A 138 -11.39 0.58 -13.19
N CYS A 139 -11.92 1.79 -13.40
CA CYS A 139 -11.92 2.44 -14.71
C CYS A 139 -10.50 2.76 -15.17
N ASN A 140 -9.54 2.99 -14.26
CA ASN A 140 -8.16 3.22 -14.64
C ASN A 140 -7.39 1.94 -14.92
N ILE A 141 -7.56 0.90 -14.10
CA ILE A 141 -6.89 -0.39 -14.28
C ILE A 141 -7.41 -1.10 -15.55
N SER A 142 -8.67 -0.87 -15.92
CA SER A 142 -9.27 -1.40 -17.15
C SER A 142 -9.85 -0.25 -18.00
N PRO A 143 -9.01 0.48 -18.77
CA PRO A 143 -9.48 1.60 -19.59
C PRO A 143 -10.61 1.24 -20.55
N SER A 144 -10.65 -0.02 -21.01
CA SER A 144 -11.72 -0.57 -21.87
C SER A 144 -13.15 -0.45 -21.32
N ILE A 145 -13.32 -0.18 -20.03
CA ILE A 145 -14.63 0.04 -19.39
C ILE A 145 -15.11 1.47 -19.63
N ARG A 146 -14.19 2.44 -19.74
CA ARG A 146 -14.50 3.88 -19.81
C ARG A 146 -15.31 4.26 -21.05
N ASP A 147 -15.07 3.56 -22.16
CA ASP A 147 -15.70 3.87 -23.44
C ASP A 147 -17.13 3.28 -23.56
N LYS A 148 -17.52 2.42 -22.62
CA LYS A 148 -18.73 1.58 -22.72
C LYS A 148 -19.72 1.78 -21.59
N GLU A 149 -19.23 2.12 -20.41
CA GLU A 149 -20.05 2.27 -19.21
C GLU A 149 -20.04 3.72 -18.75
N ASP A 150 -21.22 4.24 -18.45
CA ASP A 150 -21.32 5.48 -17.69
C ASP A 150 -20.73 5.26 -16.30
N ILE A 151 -19.81 6.12 -15.87
CA ILE A 151 -19.18 6.09 -14.54
C ILE A 151 -20.26 6.19 -13.43
N PHE A 152 -21.46 6.67 -13.76
CA PHE A 152 -22.60 6.70 -12.86
C PHE A 152 -23.24 5.33 -12.56
N HIS A 153 -22.89 4.26 -13.30
CA HIS A 153 -23.38 2.91 -12.97
C HIS A 153 -22.91 2.42 -11.59
N SER A 154 -23.63 1.45 -11.03
CA SER A 154 -23.24 0.81 -9.78
C SER A 154 -21.94 0.01 -9.94
N ILE A 155 -21.22 -0.20 -8.83
CA ILE A 155 -20.02 -1.05 -8.80
C ILE A 155 -20.34 -2.44 -9.35
N SER A 156 -21.44 -3.05 -8.91
CA SER A 156 -21.90 -4.33 -9.44
C SER A 156 -22.02 -4.37 -10.98
N SER A 157 -22.53 -3.32 -11.62
CA SER A 157 -22.64 -3.26 -13.09
C SER A 157 -21.26 -3.22 -13.75
N ILE A 158 -20.37 -2.35 -13.25
CA ILE A 158 -18.99 -2.22 -13.73
C ILE A 158 -18.24 -3.54 -13.59
N LEU A 159 -18.44 -4.24 -12.47
CA LEU A 159 -17.83 -5.54 -12.22
C LEU A 159 -18.33 -6.62 -13.19
N CYS A 160 -19.60 -6.58 -13.56
CA CYS A 160 -20.19 -7.52 -14.51
C CYS A 160 -19.73 -7.30 -15.97
N HIS A 161 -19.19 -6.13 -16.29
CA HIS A 161 -18.78 -5.78 -17.65
C HIS A 161 -17.69 -6.74 -18.19
N GLN A 162 -17.90 -7.25 -19.41
CA GLN A 162 -17.03 -8.26 -20.03
C GLN A 162 -15.59 -7.75 -20.25
N GLY A 163 -15.40 -6.44 -20.41
CA GLY A 163 -14.06 -5.82 -20.49
C GLY A 163 -13.23 -6.00 -19.21
N LEU A 164 -13.88 -6.17 -18.05
CA LEU A 164 -13.21 -6.46 -16.78
C LEU A 164 -12.85 -7.95 -16.63
N CYS A 165 -13.30 -8.84 -17.53
CA CYS A 165 -13.09 -10.28 -17.41
C CYS A 165 -11.62 -10.74 -17.47
N ARG A 166 -10.64 -9.84 -17.63
CA ARG A 166 -9.24 -10.18 -17.35
C ARG A 166 -9.07 -10.39 -15.85
N VAL A 167 -9.13 -11.66 -15.42
CA VAL A 167 -8.96 -12.17 -14.04
C VAL A 167 -7.85 -11.46 -13.25
N LEU A 168 -6.78 -11.09 -13.95
CA LEU A 168 -5.58 -10.53 -13.36
C LEU A 168 -5.76 -9.08 -12.90
N ASN A 169 -6.65 -8.30 -13.52
CA ASN A 169 -6.88 -6.90 -13.12
C ASN A 169 -7.53 -6.81 -11.73
N ILE A 170 -8.54 -7.66 -11.49
CA ILE A 170 -9.22 -7.72 -10.19
C ILE A 170 -8.28 -8.24 -9.11
N LYS A 171 -7.53 -9.31 -9.39
CA LYS A 171 -6.50 -9.79 -8.47
C LYS A 171 -5.53 -8.69 -8.05
N LYS A 172 -5.09 -7.86 -9.00
CA LYS A 172 -4.13 -6.78 -8.74
C LYS A 172 -4.76 -5.63 -7.96
N LEU A 173 -6.02 -5.30 -8.24
CA LEU A 173 -6.78 -4.37 -7.42
C LEU A 173 -6.91 -4.88 -5.98
N LEU A 174 -7.25 -6.16 -5.79
CA LEU A 174 -7.34 -6.77 -4.46
C LEU A 174 -5.99 -6.76 -3.73
N ILE A 175 -4.89 -7.07 -4.43
CA ILE A 175 -3.54 -6.96 -3.86
C ILE A 175 -3.25 -5.52 -3.43
N LEU A 176 -3.56 -4.54 -4.28
CA LEU A 176 -3.34 -3.14 -3.96
C LEU A 176 -4.12 -2.72 -2.70
N ILE A 177 -5.40 -3.08 -2.64
CA ILE A 177 -6.27 -2.80 -1.49
C ILE A 177 -5.74 -3.51 -0.23
N TYR A 178 -5.43 -4.79 -0.34
CA TYR A 178 -4.89 -5.58 0.76
C TYR A 178 -3.60 -4.97 1.30
N THR A 179 -2.62 -4.68 0.43
CA THR A 179 -1.36 -4.09 0.87
C THR A 179 -1.65 -2.74 1.51
N ALA A 180 -2.50 -1.87 0.91
CA ALA A 180 -2.92 -0.57 1.47
C ALA A 180 -3.49 -0.67 2.89
N ILE A 181 -4.26 -1.73 3.18
CA ILE A 181 -4.85 -1.99 4.49
C ILE A 181 -3.79 -2.50 5.49
N ILE A 182 -2.81 -3.28 5.05
CA ILE A 182 -1.84 -3.96 5.93
C ILE A 182 -0.64 -3.11 6.28
N GLU A 183 -0.02 -2.42 5.30
CA GLU A 183 1.19 -1.67 5.58
C GLU A 183 0.83 -0.30 6.16
N ARG A 184 0.35 -0.30 7.41
CA ARG A 184 -0.12 0.90 8.12
C ARG A 184 1.00 1.70 8.77
N HIS A 185 2.28 1.40 8.50
CA HIS A 185 3.43 1.97 9.20
C HIS A 185 3.39 3.50 9.29
N PHE A 186 2.91 4.17 8.24
CA PHE A 186 2.84 5.64 8.20
C PHE A 186 1.49 6.21 8.67
N ILE A 187 0.40 5.46 8.55
CA ILE A 187 -0.96 5.93 8.89
C ILE A 187 -1.44 5.45 10.27
N GLY A 188 -0.70 4.51 10.86
CA GLY A 188 -0.95 3.94 12.17
C GLY A 188 -0.31 4.74 13.29
N VAL A 189 -0.83 4.56 14.49
CA VAL A 189 -0.23 5.05 15.73
C VAL A 189 0.99 4.16 16.05
N SER A 190 2.18 4.66 15.73
CA SER A 190 3.47 4.05 16.03
C SER A 190 4.39 5.08 16.66
N GLU A 191 5.22 4.61 17.60
CA GLU A 191 6.26 5.42 18.25
C GLU A 191 7.39 5.79 17.27
N ASP A 192 7.73 4.87 16.36
CA ASP A 192 8.84 5.02 15.41
C ASP A 192 8.48 4.38 14.05
N PRO A 193 7.67 5.08 13.23
CA PRO A 193 7.19 4.56 11.96
C PRO A 193 8.32 4.32 10.94
N GLU A 194 9.42 5.08 11.04
CA GLU A 194 10.58 4.93 10.15
C GLU A 194 11.34 3.63 10.47
N TYR A 195 11.58 3.36 11.76
CA TYR A 195 12.22 2.12 12.19
C TYR A 195 11.37 0.89 11.85
N GLU A 196 10.05 0.94 12.10
CA GLU A 196 9.15 -0.17 11.70
C GLU A 196 9.19 -0.42 10.19
N PHE A 197 9.22 0.65 9.38
CA PHE A 197 9.36 0.50 7.93
C PHE A 197 10.68 -0.18 7.55
N VAL A 198 11.79 0.15 8.20
CA VAL A 198 13.09 -0.53 8.00
C VAL A 198 13.02 -2.00 8.42
N GLU A 199 12.41 -2.31 9.57
CA GLU A 199 12.21 -3.69 10.02
C GLU A 199 11.43 -4.52 8.98
N ARG A 200 10.36 -3.96 8.43
CA ARG A 200 9.57 -4.61 7.38
C ARG A 200 10.40 -4.87 6.14
N GLN A 201 11.15 -3.88 5.65
CA GLN A 201 12.00 -4.06 4.48
C GLN A 201 13.02 -5.18 4.70
N VAL A 202 13.67 -5.24 5.86
CA VAL A 202 14.63 -6.30 6.21
C VAL A 202 13.95 -7.67 6.19
N ILE A 203 12.77 -7.80 6.79
CA ILE A 203 11.99 -9.06 6.79
C ILE A 203 11.73 -9.52 5.36
N HIS A 204 11.25 -8.62 4.50
CA HIS A 204 10.85 -8.95 3.13
C HIS A 204 12.01 -9.22 2.19
N PHE A 205 13.10 -8.48 2.35
CA PHE A 205 14.33 -8.66 1.60
C PHE A 205 14.95 -10.03 1.91
N LEU A 206 15.09 -10.37 3.19
CA LEU A 206 15.68 -11.64 3.65
C LEU A 206 14.70 -12.81 3.70
N ALA A 207 13.44 -12.62 3.30
CA ALA A 207 12.43 -13.67 3.30
C ALA A 207 12.75 -14.83 2.34
N CYS A 208 13.65 -14.64 1.37
CA CYS A 208 13.91 -15.60 0.30
C CYS A 208 15.34 -16.09 0.24
N ASP A 209 16.25 -15.31 0.81
CA ASP A 209 17.67 -15.52 0.67
C ASP A 209 18.41 -15.07 1.92
N ARG A 210 19.66 -15.51 1.99
CA ARG A 210 20.65 -14.99 2.92
C ARG A 210 21.47 -13.95 2.18
N GLU A 211 21.77 -12.85 2.84
CA GLU A 211 22.49 -11.76 2.18
C GLU A 211 23.63 -11.22 3.03
N THR A 212 24.62 -10.65 2.35
CA THR A 212 25.74 -9.98 3.02
C THR A 212 25.34 -8.57 3.45
N TRP A 213 26.00 -8.04 4.48
CA TRP A 213 25.76 -6.67 4.94
C TRP A 213 25.85 -5.61 3.82
N PRO A 214 26.84 -5.63 2.90
CA PRO A 214 26.90 -4.67 1.80
C PRO A 214 25.67 -4.69 0.88
N LEU A 215 25.15 -5.87 0.54
CA LEU A 215 23.94 -6.02 -0.29
C LEU A 215 22.70 -5.51 0.44
N ILE A 216 22.55 -5.84 1.73
CA ILE A 216 21.45 -5.33 2.56
C ILE A 216 21.48 -3.79 2.60
N GLN A 217 22.65 -3.19 2.78
CA GLN A 217 22.80 -1.73 2.78
C GLN A 217 22.52 -1.07 1.41
N GLU A 218 22.67 -1.81 0.31
CA GLU A 218 22.42 -1.31 -1.03
C GLU A 218 20.92 -1.33 -1.39
N GLU A 219 20.22 -2.36 -0.95
CA GLU A 219 18.82 -2.65 -1.30
C GLU A 219 17.80 -2.04 -0.32
N ILE A 220 18.12 -1.98 0.98
CA ILE A 220 17.24 -1.34 1.97
C ILE A 220 17.43 0.17 1.92
N TYR A 221 16.33 0.92 1.86
CA TYR A 221 16.33 2.38 1.77
C TYR A 221 15.54 3.02 2.91
N MET A 222 15.86 4.27 3.24
CA MET A 222 15.06 5.04 4.19
C MET A 222 13.84 5.64 3.50
N TYR A 223 12.73 5.72 4.23
CA TYR A 223 11.60 6.54 3.84
C TYR A 223 12.07 7.97 3.48
N ARG A 224 11.71 8.44 2.27
CA ARG A 224 12.03 9.78 1.71
C ARG A 224 13.48 10.09 1.31
N GLN A 225 14.42 9.17 1.49
CA GLN A 225 15.78 9.42 1.01
C GLN A 225 15.94 9.01 -0.45
N LEU A 226 16.14 10.00 -1.32
CA LEU A 226 16.52 9.80 -2.72
C LEU A 226 18.04 9.66 -2.91
N SER A 227 18.84 10.12 -1.94
CA SER A 227 20.30 10.13 -2.00
C SER A 227 20.90 8.78 -1.59
N SER A 228 22.02 8.44 -2.21
CA SER A 228 22.84 7.27 -1.88
C SER A 228 23.77 7.48 -0.68
N GLU A 229 23.87 8.71 -0.16
CA GLU A 229 24.72 8.98 1.00
C GLU A 229 24.14 8.31 2.24
N LYS A 230 24.90 7.38 2.80
CA LYS A 230 24.50 6.59 3.96
C LYS A 230 24.45 7.49 5.19
N ASN A 231 23.26 8.00 5.49
CA ASN A 231 23.00 8.72 6.73
C ASN A 231 23.40 7.81 7.94
N PRO A 232 24.26 8.28 8.86
CA PRO A 232 24.68 7.49 10.02
C PRO A 232 23.52 6.98 10.88
N ASP A 233 22.44 7.76 11.02
CA ASP A 233 21.25 7.37 11.76
C ASP A 233 20.50 6.24 11.06
N PHE A 234 20.46 6.28 9.73
CA PHE A 234 19.93 5.16 8.93
C PHE A 234 20.69 3.87 9.21
N LEU A 235 22.02 3.92 9.17
CA LEU A 235 22.85 2.75 9.37
C LEU A 235 22.69 2.18 10.77
N LYS A 236 22.51 3.04 11.77
CA LYS A 236 22.19 2.63 13.13
C LYS A 236 20.82 1.94 13.22
N MET A 237 19.78 2.52 12.61
CA MET A 237 18.45 1.91 12.55
C MET A 237 18.47 0.56 11.83
N LEU A 238 19.15 0.48 10.68
CA LEU A 238 19.31 -0.75 9.91
C LEU A 238 20.07 -1.81 10.71
N GLY A 239 21.15 -1.45 11.39
CA GLY A 239 21.90 -2.36 12.27
C GLY A 239 21.01 -2.94 13.38
N LYS A 240 20.22 -2.09 14.05
CA LYS A 240 19.26 -2.52 15.07
C LYS A 240 18.19 -3.46 14.50
N ALA A 241 17.63 -3.15 13.34
CA ALA A 241 16.64 -3.99 12.67
C ALA A 241 17.22 -5.36 12.29
N ILE A 242 18.47 -5.38 11.78
CA ILE A 242 19.18 -6.61 11.41
C ILE A 242 19.45 -7.48 12.65
N GLU A 243 19.96 -6.91 13.73
CA GLU A 243 20.18 -7.63 14.99
C GLU A 243 18.87 -8.24 15.54
N LYS A 244 17.77 -7.48 15.48
CA LYS A 244 16.46 -7.95 15.94
C LYS A 244 15.89 -9.06 15.06
N MET A 245 15.95 -8.91 13.73
CA MET A 245 15.23 -9.78 12.79
C MET A 245 16.04 -10.96 12.26
N THR A 246 17.37 -10.94 12.40
CA THR A 246 18.25 -11.91 11.71
C THR A 246 19.18 -12.65 12.66
N PHE A 247 19.68 -13.79 12.20
CA PHE A 247 20.84 -14.46 12.79
C PHE A 247 21.93 -14.60 11.74
N THR A 248 23.18 -14.71 12.17
CA THR A 248 24.32 -14.76 11.26
C THR A 248 24.82 -16.18 11.04
N LYS A 249 25.34 -16.44 9.85
CA LYS A 249 26.04 -17.68 9.47
C LYS A 249 27.31 -17.31 8.74
N SER A 250 28.40 -18.03 9.05
CA SER A 250 29.66 -17.87 8.35
C SER A 250 29.82 -18.94 7.28
N PHE A 251 30.13 -18.53 6.05
CA PHE A 251 30.42 -19.42 4.93
C PHE A 251 31.83 -19.16 4.42
N TRP A 252 32.52 -20.22 3.99
CA TRP A 252 33.93 -20.17 3.57
C TRP A 252 34.20 -19.18 2.43
N ASN A 253 33.21 -18.95 1.54
CA ASN A 253 33.39 -18.11 0.34
C ASN A 253 32.60 -16.79 0.38
N GLU A 254 31.56 -16.68 1.21
CA GLU A 254 30.64 -15.52 1.25
C GLU A 254 30.89 -14.64 2.48
N GLY A 255 31.69 -15.11 3.45
CA GLY A 255 31.88 -14.44 4.73
C GLY A 255 30.67 -14.61 5.64
N GLU A 256 30.39 -13.57 6.44
CA GLU A 256 29.20 -13.52 7.29
C GLU A 256 27.98 -13.10 6.46
N VAL A 257 26.96 -13.96 6.48
CA VAL A 257 25.67 -13.70 5.84
C VAL A 257 24.56 -13.69 6.88
N TYR A 258 23.56 -12.86 6.64
CA TYR A 258 22.42 -12.65 7.52
C TYR A 258 21.24 -13.44 7.00
N CYS A 259 20.57 -14.17 7.89
CA CYS A 259 19.39 -14.97 7.60
C CYS A 259 18.23 -14.50 8.47
N LEU A 260 17.03 -14.42 7.91
CA LEU A 260 15.82 -14.10 8.68
C LEU A 260 15.60 -15.13 9.80
N LYS A 261 15.35 -14.68 11.04
CA LYS A 261 15.00 -15.59 12.15
C LYS A 261 13.71 -16.34 11.82
N PRO A 262 13.59 -17.64 12.18
CA PRO A 262 12.40 -18.42 11.85
C PRO A 262 11.09 -17.81 12.35
N ASN A 263 11.08 -17.21 13.55
CA ASN A 263 9.92 -16.55 14.13
C ASN A 263 9.52 -15.23 13.41
N CYS A 264 10.39 -14.67 12.57
CA CYS A 264 10.08 -13.50 11.75
C CYS A 264 9.45 -13.86 10.39
N ILE A 265 9.51 -15.13 9.97
CA ILE A 265 8.95 -15.59 8.69
C ILE A 265 7.42 -15.36 8.64
N LYS A 266 6.74 -15.52 9.78
CA LYS A 266 5.30 -15.28 9.90
C LYS A 266 4.91 -13.83 9.58
N LEU A 267 5.84 -12.89 9.65
CA LEU A 267 5.63 -11.47 9.33
C LEU A 267 5.74 -11.19 7.82
N VAL A 268 6.13 -12.17 7.00
CA VAL A 268 6.31 -12.00 5.56
C VAL A 268 4.94 -11.90 4.87
N ASN A 269 4.54 -10.68 4.57
CA ASN A 269 3.51 -10.36 3.57
C ASN A 269 3.97 -10.73 2.13
N VAL A 270 3.38 -11.78 1.55
CA VAL A 270 3.66 -12.24 0.17
C VAL A 270 3.31 -11.22 -0.93
N PHE A 271 2.54 -10.19 -0.59
CA PHE A 271 2.08 -9.13 -1.48
C PHE A 271 2.74 -7.77 -1.16
N TYR A 272 3.84 -7.77 -0.40
CA TYR A 272 4.53 -6.53 0.03
C TYR A 272 4.92 -5.61 -1.14
N SER A 273 5.35 -6.19 -2.27
CA SER A 273 5.67 -5.40 -3.46
C SER A 273 4.44 -5.25 -4.35
N ILE A 274 3.87 -4.03 -4.42
CA ILE A 274 2.71 -3.73 -5.29
C ILE A 274 3.05 -4.03 -6.75
N TYR A 275 4.29 -3.71 -7.17
CA TYR A 275 4.72 -3.79 -8.57
C TYR A 275 5.64 -4.98 -8.87
N GLY A 276 6.05 -5.73 -7.83
CA GLY A 276 6.81 -6.96 -7.95
C GLY A 276 6.00 -8.07 -8.62
N LEU A 277 5.88 -8.03 -9.94
CA LEU A 277 5.23 -9.09 -10.73
C LEU A 277 6.22 -10.19 -11.14
N ALA A 278 7.52 -9.88 -11.17
CA ALA A 278 8.59 -10.82 -11.47
C ALA A 278 9.11 -11.55 -10.22
N GLU A 279 9.11 -10.86 -9.07
CA GLU A 279 9.46 -11.44 -7.77
C GLU A 279 8.22 -11.95 -7.07
N PRO A 280 7.83 -13.23 -7.27
CA PRO A 280 7.97 -14.13 -6.13
C PRO A 280 8.06 -15.60 -6.52
N LYS A 281 8.46 -16.02 -7.73
CA LYS A 281 8.52 -17.48 -7.99
C LYS A 281 9.43 -18.19 -6.98
N ASN A 282 10.54 -17.55 -6.59
CA ASN A 282 11.44 -18.08 -5.58
C ASN A 282 10.89 -17.84 -4.15
N ARG A 283 10.42 -16.61 -3.84
CA ARG A 283 9.79 -16.26 -2.55
C ARG A 283 8.63 -17.17 -2.19
N TYR A 284 7.70 -17.31 -3.11
CA TYR A 284 6.51 -18.14 -2.98
C TYR A 284 6.88 -19.62 -2.81
N LYS A 285 7.78 -20.16 -3.64
CA LYS A 285 8.24 -21.55 -3.50
C LYS A 285 8.95 -21.79 -2.16
N TYR A 286 9.75 -20.82 -1.71
CA TYR A 286 10.44 -20.89 -0.42
C TYR A 286 9.43 -20.93 0.74
N LEU A 287 8.48 -20.00 0.76
CA LEU A 287 7.41 -19.97 1.76
C LEU A 287 6.54 -21.23 1.71
N GLN A 288 6.16 -21.68 0.50
CA GLN A 288 5.44 -22.93 0.31
C GLN A 288 6.17 -24.11 0.94
N ARG A 289 7.50 -24.22 0.75
CA ARG A 289 8.31 -25.26 1.38
C ARG A 289 8.24 -25.14 2.90
N LEU A 290 8.45 -23.95 3.46
CA LEU A 290 8.43 -23.74 4.91
C LEU A 290 7.09 -24.12 5.54
N TYR A 291 5.99 -23.75 4.89
CA TYR A 291 4.64 -24.07 5.36
C TYR A 291 4.30 -25.55 5.19
N ARG A 292 4.70 -26.17 4.07
CA ARG A 292 4.52 -27.61 3.83
C ARG A 292 5.25 -28.43 4.89
N ASP A 293 6.47 -28.02 5.21
CA ASP A 293 7.35 -28.72 6.15
C ASP A 293 7.07 -28.30 7.61
N LYS A 294 6.04 -27.47 7.85
CA LYS A 294 5.61 -26.94 9.16
C LYS A 294 6.71 -26.25 9.97
N ILE A 295 7.68 -25.67 9.28
CA ILE A 295 8.79 -24.90 9.89
C ILE A 295 8.28 -23.53 10.35
N SER A 296 7.31 -22.98 9.62
CA SER A 296 6.63 -21.73 9.94
C SER A 296 5.13 -21.93 9.81
N LYS A 297 4.37 -20.99 10.38
CA LYS A 297 2.94 -20.86 10.24
C LYS A 297 2.64 -19.45 9.73
N PHE A 298 1.70 -19.34 8.80
CA PHE A 298 1.22 -18.05 8.35
C PHE A 298 0.50 -17.34 9.51
N GLU A 299 0.81 -16.07 9.71
CA GLU A 299 0.07 -15.20 10.61
C GLU A 299 -0.21 -13.89 9.89
N LEU A 300 -1.38 -13.32 10.15
CA LEU A 300 -1.69 -11.98 9.69
C LEU A 300 -0.89 -10.96 10.53
N PRO A 301 -0.32 -9.91 9.93
CA PRO A 301 0.31 -8.85 10.70
C PRO A 301 -0.69 -8.20 11.66
N ASP A 302 -0.21 -7.82 12.84
CA ASP A 302 -1.00 -7.04 13.80
C ASP A 302 -1.47 -5.73 13.15
N LEU A 303 -2.75 -5.41 13.36
CA LEU A 303 -3.30 -4.16 12.88
C LEU A 303 -2.97 -3.04 13.84
N VAL A 304 -2.14 -2.12 13.38
CA VAL A 304 -1.92 -0.87 14.06
C VAL A 304 -3.21 -0.03 14.00
N GLU A 305 -3.54 0.59 15.14
CA GLU A 305 -4.65 1.54 15.23
C GLU A 305 -4.40 2.72 14.29
N LEU A 306 -5.42 3.14 13.55
CA LEU A 306 -5.31 4.24 12.60
C LEU A 306 -5.25 5.58 13.33
N ARG A 307 -4.39 6.48 12.86
CA ARG A 307 -4.44 7.89 13.26
C ARG A 307 -5.79 8.49 12.87
N LYS A 308 -6.22 9.54 13.59
CA LYS A 308 -7.51 10.21 13.40
C LYS A 308 -7.78 10.57 11.93
N ASN A 309 -6.76 11.10 11.24
CA ASN A 309 -6.86 11.55 9.85
C ASN A 309 -7.08 10.40 8.85
N PHE A 310 -6.88 9.14 9.27
CA PHE A 310 -6.98 7.94 8.43
C PHE A 310 -8.13 7.00 8.83
N LEU A 311 -8.95 7.37 9.81
CA LEU A 311 -10.08 6.55 10.28
C LEU A 311 -11.09 6.25 9.16
N GLY A 312 -11.19 7.11 8.14
CA GLY A 312 -12.06 6.92 6.99
C GLY A 312 -11.76 5.65 6.17
N MET A 313 -10.57 5.05 6.28
CA MET A 313 -10.30 3.74 5.66
C MET A 313 -11.26 2.66 6.15
N ASN A 314 -11.72 2.75 7.40
CA ASN A 314 -12.74 1.83 7.92
C ASN A 314 -14.04 1.99 7.13
N ASN A 315 -14.46 3.22 6.81
CA ASN A 315 -15.67 3.46 6.01
C ASN A 315 -15.61 2.73 4.66
N PHE A 316 -14.44 2.72 4.02
CA PHE A 316 -14.23 1.94 2.79
C PHE A 316 -14.32 0.43 3.03
N VAL A 317 -13.56 -0.09 3.99
CA VAL A 317 -13.48 -1.53 4.29
C VAL A 317 -14.85 -2.11 4.68
N PHE A 318 -15.69 -1.31 5.33
CA PHE A 318 -17.04 -1.69 5.77
C PHE A 318 -18.15 -1.21 4.82
N SER A 319 -17.78 -0.66 3.66
CA SER A 319 -18.76 -0.17 2.68
C SER A 319 -19.51 -1.29 1.97
N LYS A 320 -20.72 -0.96 1.50
CA LYS A 320 -21.49 -1.83 0.62
C LYS A 320 -20.74 -2.08 -0.69
N GLU A 321 -20.10 -1.06 -1.23
CA GLU A 321 -19.39 -1.06 -2.52
C GLU A 321 -18.18 -2.00 -2.49
N PHE A 322 -17.43 -1.99 -1.39
CA PHE A 322 -16.36 -2.96 -1.18
C PHE A 322 -16.93 -4.38 -1.00
N SER A 323 -18.02 -4.54 -0.24
CA SER A 323 -18.71 -5.83 -0.15
C SER A 323 -19.17 -6.36 -1.51
N GLU A 324 -19.68 -5.51 -2.40
CA GLU A 324 -20.05 -5.87 -3.78
C GLU A 324 -18.85 -6.39 -4.58
N LEU A 325 -17.67 -5.74 -4.45
CA LEU A 325 -16.42 -6.23 -5.04
C LEU A 325 -16.07 -7.63 -4.53
N ILE A 326 -16.18 -7.85 -3.22
CA ILE A 326 -15.89 -9.16 -2.63
C ILE A 326 -16.90 -10.23 -3.08
N ILE A 327 -18.20 -9.93 -3.05
CA ILE A 327 -19.27 -10.83 -3.54
C ILE A 327 -19.01 -11.20 -4.99
N TYR A 328 -18.66 -10.23 -5.83
CA TYR A 328 -18.34 -10.48 -7.22
C TYR A 328 -17.17 -11.46 -7.35
N VAL A 329 -16.11 -11.27 -6.57
CA VAL A 329 -14.96 -12.17 -6.58
C VAL A 329 -15.38 -13.56 -6.10
N VAL A 330 -16.06 -13.68 -4.97
CA VAL A 330 -16.50 -14.97 -4.42
C VAL A 330 -17.48 -15.65 -5.37
N VAL A 331 -18.63 -15.07 -5.68
CA VAL A 331 -19.69 -15.71 -6.50
C VAL A 331 -19.20 -16.03 -7.90
N LYS A 332 -18.65 -15.04 -8.62
CA LYS A 332 -18.32 -15.21 -10.03
C LYS A 332 -17.06 -16.05 -10.23
N ARG A 333 -16.06 -15.92 -9.35
CA ARG A 333 -14.82 -16.71 -9.49
C ARG A 333 -14.98 -18.11 -8.90
N TYR A 334 -15.71 -18.28 -7.80
CA TYR A 334 -15.98 -19.60 -7.27
C TYR A 334 -16.80 -20.45 -8.24
N GLY A 335 -17.77 -19.87 -8.96
CA GLY A 335 -18.48 -20.58 -10.03
C GLY A 335 -17.55 -21.11 -11.15
N ASP A 336 -16.36 -20.54 -11.31
CA ASP A 336 -15.34 -20.98 -12.26
C ASP A 336 -14.32 -21.97 -11.66
N ILE A 337 -14.46 -22.40 -10.40
CA ILE A 337 -13.49 -23.25 -9.70
C ILE A 337 -13.32 -24.62 -10.35
N ASP A 338 -14.39 -25.17 -10.92
CA ASP A 338 -14.35 -26.52 -11.50
C ASP A 338 -13.60 -26.54 -12.85
N LYS A 339 -13.41 -25.37 -13.48
CA LYS A 339 -12.64 -25.24 -14.72
C LYS A 339 -11.14 -25.39 -14.43
N PRO A 340 -10.45 -26.41 -15.00
CA PRO A 340 -9.04 -26.66 -14.70
C PRO A 340 -8.10 -25.48 -14.96
N SER A 341 -8.40 -24.66 -15.97
CA SER A 341 -7.57 -23.51 -16.38
C SER A 341 -7.67 -22.29 -15.46
N SER A 342 -8.65 -22.25 -14.55
CA SER A 342 -8.88 -21.14 -13.63
C SER A 342 -8.58 -21.47 -12.17
N LYS A 343 -8.53 -22.75 -11.78
CA LYS A 343 -8.32 -23.23 -10.39
C LYS A 343 -7.30 -22.40 -9.60
N GLY A 344 -6.02 -22.42 -10.00
CA GLY A 344 -4.96 -21.70 -9.28
C GLY A 344 -5.17 -20.17 -9.17
N ARG A 345 -5.90 -19.56 -10.12
CA ARG A 345 -6.18 -18.12 -10.10
C ARG A 345 -7.30 -17.78 -9.13
N VAL A 346 -8.41 -18.51 -9.20
CA VAL A 346 -9.59 -18.36 -8.32
C VAL A 346 -9.15 -18.45 -6.86
N TYR A 347 -8.31 -19.43 -6.55
CA TYR A 347 -7.81 -19.61 -5.19
C TYR A 347 -6.99 -18.43 -4.67
N GLY A 348 -6.09 -17.90 -5.49
CA GLY A 348 -5.31 -16.73 -5.09
C GLY A 348 -6.18 -15.52 -4.81
N ASP A 349 -7.27 -15.33 -5.57
CA ASP A 349 -8.21 -14.21 -5.36
C ASP A 349 -8.99 -14.40 -4.05
N LEU A 350 -9.47 -15.63 -3.78
CA LEU A 350 -10.15 -15.97 -2.54
C LEU A 350 -9.24 -15.77 -1.32
N VAL A 351 -7.96 -16.16 -1.37
CA VAL A 351 -7.01 -15.88 -0.27
C VAL A 351 -6.95 -14.40 0.05
N ILE A 352 -6.78 -13.55 -0.97
CA ILE A 352 -6.62 -12.11 -0.75
C ILE A 352 -7.90 -11.53 -0.16
N VAL A 353 -9.06 -11.90 -0.71
CA VAL A 353 -10.38 -11.51 -0.18
C VAL A 353 -10.46 -11.80 1.31
N VAL A 354 -10.09 -13.01 1.71
CA VAL A 354 -10.27 -13.45 3.09
C VAL A 354 -9.26 -12.79 4.01
N MET A 355 -8.01 -12.64 3.55
CA MET A 355 -7.01 -11.88 4.29
C MET A 355 -7.46 -10.43 4.51
N ILE A 356 -8.15 -9.79 3.55
CA ILE A 356 -8.74 -8.46 3.76
C ILE A 356 -9.88 -8.50 4.77
N LEU A 357 -10.83 -9.42 4.59
CA LEU A 357 -12.00 -9.55 5.46
C LEU A 357 -11.62 -9.83 6.91
N TYR A 358 -10.62 -10.69 7.14
CA TYR A 358 -10.17 -11.04 8.48
C TYR A 358 -9.52 -9.88 9.22
N GLN A 359 -8.80 -9.03 8.49
CA GLN A 359 -8.24 -7.79 9.02
C GLN A 359 -9.31 -6.72 9.31
N SER A 360 -10.56 -7.01 8.98
CA SER A 360 -11.68 -6.10 9.20
C SER A 360 -12.52 -6.52 10.41
N LEU A 361 -12.16 -7.59 11.10
CA LEU A 361 -12.93 -8.20 12.19
C LEU A 361 -12.87 -7.45 13.53
N TYR A 362 -12.69 -6.13 13.51
CA TYR A 362 -12.93 -5.33 14.70
C TYR A 362 -14.42 -5.46 15.08
N SER A 363 -14.69 -5.77 16.35
CA SER A 363 -16.03 -6.12 16.89
C SER A 363 -17.13 -5.09 16.65
N LYS A 364 -16.82 -3.92 16.11
CA LYS A 364 -17.75 -2.83 15.82
C LYS A 364 -18.56 -3.04 14.53
N TYR A 365 -18.25 -4.05 13.70
CA TYR A 365 -18.81 -4.15 12.35
C TYR A 365 -19.54 -5.48 12.09
N GLN A 366 -20.72 -5.61 12.69
CA GLN A 366 -21.60 -6.79 12.57
C GLN A 366 -21.88 -7.19 11.12
N GLN A 367 -22.06 -6.23 10.20
CA GLN A 367 -22.36 -6.53 8.80
C GLN A 367 -21.25 -7.32 8.07
N THR A 368 -19.99 -7.12 8.44
CA THR A 368 -18.86 -7.88 7.89
C THR A 368 -18.80 -9.27 8.50
N LEU A 369 -19.11 -9.40 9.79
CA LEU A 369 -19.28 -10.70 10.44
C LEU A 369 -20.41 -11.48 9.78
N ASP A 370 -21.58 -10.89 9.62
CA ASP A 370 -22.74 -11.48 8.93
C ASP A 370 -22.36 -11.85 7.49
N PHE A 371 -21.55 -11.04 6.81
CA PHE A 371 -21.10 -11.38 5.47
C PHE A 371 -20.19 -12.61 5.41
N ILE A 372 -19.27 -12.73 6.37
CA ILE A 372 -18.28 -13.82 6.41
C ILE A 372 -18.92 -15.12 6.91
N PHE A 373 -19.78 -15.01 7.93
CA PHE A 373 -20.25 -16.13 8.73
C PHE A 373 -21.73 -16.48 8.51
N ASP A 374 -22.58 -15.56 8.04
CA ASP A 374 -23.98 -15.93 7.76
C ASP A 374 -24.13 -16.66 6.42
N ASN A 375 -25.04 -17.63 6.42
CA ASN A 375 -25.42 -18.36 5.23
C ASN A 375 -26.15 -17.43 4.25
N ARG A 376 -25.71 -17.44 2.99
CA ARG A 376 -26.32 -16.60 1.95
C ARG A 376 -26.95 -17.42 0.84
N GLN A 377 -28.17 -17.05 0.45
CA GLN A 377 -28.89 -17.71 -0.64
C GLN A 377 -28.13 -17.64 -1.97
N ASN A 378 -27.48 -16.50 -2.25
CA ASN A 378 -26.67 -16.33 -3.47
C ASN A 378 -25.34 -17.14 -3.45
N LEU A 379 -25.01 -17.76 -2.32
CA LEU A 379 -23.91 -18.71 -2.14
C LEU A 379 -24.41 -20.14 -1.93
N GLY A 380 -25.67 -20.44 -2.27
CA GLY A 380 -26.24 -21.78 -2.08
C GLY A 380 -26.45 -22.15 -0.62
N ASN A 381 -26.78 -21.17 0.22
CA ASN A 381 -26.91 -21.28 1.68
C ASN A 381 -25.60 -21.67 2.39
N GLN A 382 -24.46 -21.35 1.78
CA GLN A 382 -23.13 -21.43 2.39
C GLN A 382 -22.70 -20.03 2.85
N ASN A 383 -21.87 -19.97 3.89
CA ASN A 383 -21.13 -18.77 4.23
C ASN A 383 -19.75 -18.75 3.53
N ILE A 384 -18.99 -17.66 3.67
CA ILE A 384 -17.67 -17.52 3.01
C ILE A 384 -16.67 -18.53 3.58
N MET A 385 -16.71 -18.80 4.89
CA MET A 385 -15.84 -19.79 5.54
C MET A 385 -16.07 -21.21 5.03
N ASP A 386 -17.33 -21.62 4.82
CA ASP A 386 -17.67 -22.92 4.23
C ASP A 386 -17.03 -23.08 2.86
N ILE A 387 -17.12 -22.03 2.03
CA ILE A 387 -16.52 -22.01 0.70
C ILE A 387 -15.01 -22.18 0.82
N ILE A 388 -14.34 -21.44 1.70
CA ILE A 388 -12.88 -21.49 1.88
C ILE A 388 -12.42 -22.86 2.38
N VAL A 389 -13.12 -23.43 3.36
CA VAL A 389 -12.82 -24.77 3.89
C VAL A 389 -13.02 -25.83 2.81
N SER A 390 -14.10 -25.73 2.02
CA SER A 390 -14.33 -26.63 0.90
C SER A 390 -13.21 -26.53 -0.15
N VAL A 391 -12.71 -25.31 -0.38
CA VAL A 391 -11.61 -25.02 -1.30
C VAL A 391 -10.30 -25.61 -0.81
N ARG A 392 -9.99 -25.46 0.49
CA ARG A 392 -8.78 -26.03 1.13
C ARG A 392 -8.63 -27.51 0.83
N SER A 393 -9.71 -28.29 0.94
CA SER A 393 -9.67 -29.73 0.67
C SER A 393 -9.29 -30.10 -0.78
N LYS A 394 -9.48 -29.16 -1.72
CA LYS A 394 -9.19 -29.32 -3.15
C LYS A 394 -7.82 -28.77 -3.56
N MET A 395 -7.06 -28.19 -2.63
CA MET A 395 -5.82 -27.46 -2.92
C MET A 395 -4.57 -28.18 -2.41
N LEU A 396 -3.61 -28.37 -3.32
CA LEU A 396 -2.28 -28.89 -3.01
C LEU A 396 -1.27 -27.78 -2.66
N ASP A 397 -1.73 -26.54 -2.50
CA ASP A 397 -0.86 -25.39 -2.24
C ASP A 397 -0.68 -25.18 -0.74
N SER A 398 0.52 -25.46 -0.24
CA SER A 398 0.84 -25.37 1.19
C SER A 398 0.80 -23.94 1.74
N TYR A 399 1.05 -22.92 0.91
CA TYR A 399 0.89 -21.53 1.33
C TYR A 399 -0.58 -21.24 1.58
N PHE A 400 -1.43 -21.56 0.60
CA PHE A 400 -2.87 -21.39 0.72
C PHE A 400 -3.41 -22.14 1.95
N ASN A 401 -3.02 -23.39 2.11
CA ASN A 401 -3.47 -24.21 3.23
C ASN A 401 -3.06 -23.55 4.55
N SER A 402 -1.82 -23.07 4.70
CA SER A 402 -1.43 -22.38 5.93
C SER A 402 -2.22 -21.10 6.19
N VAL A 403 -2.63 -20.36 5.15
CA VAL A 403 -3.50 -19.18 5.32
C VAL A 403 -4.87 -19.63 5.81
N VAL A 404 -5.49 -20.63 5.19
CA VAL A 404 -6.80 -21.13 5.63
C VAL A 404 -6.73 -21.72 7.03
N ASP A 405 -5.71 -22.49 7.36
CA ASP A 405 -5.50 -23.06 8.70
C ASP A 405 -5.51 -21.95 9.76
N TYR A 406 -4.76 -20.87 9.51
CA TYR A 406 -4.74 -19.70 10.39
C TYR A 406 -6.11 -19.04 10.53
N LEU A 407 -6.85 -18.89 9.43
CA LEU A 407 -8.17 -18.27 9.44
C LEU A 407 -9.22 -19.14 10.15
N VAL A 408 -9.13 -20.46 9.97
CA VAL A 408 -9.99 -21.44 10.67
C VAL A 408 -9.71 -21.41 12.17
N GLU A 409 -8.45 -21.30 12.58
CA GLU A 409 -8.06 -21.15 13.98
C GLU A 409 -8.59 -19.85 14.57
N LEU A 410 -8.41 -18.71 13.88
CA LEU A 410 -8.89 -17.43 14.37
C LEU A 410 -10.42 -17.36 14.42
N SER A 411 -11.11 -17.99 13.48
CA SER A 411 -12.58 -17.98 13.45
C SER A 411 -13.20 -18.86 14.52
N LEU A 412 -12.38 -19.63 15.26
CA LEU A 412 -12.78 -20.65 16.23
C LEU A 412 -13.69 -21.75 15.63
N VAL A 413 -13.86 -21.77 14.31
CA VAL A 413 -14.74 -22.69 13.57
C VAL A 413 -14.27 -24.14 13.71
N GLU A 414 -12.96 -24.37 13.92
CA GLU A 414 -12.40 -25.71 14.16
C GLU A 414 -12.97 -26.40 15.41
N ARG A 415 -13.54 -25.65 16.37
CA ARG A 415 -14.21 -26.26 17.54
C ARG A 415 -15.71 -26.48 17.32
N ALA A 416 -16.35 -25.76 16.40
CA ALA A 416 -17.77 -25.94 16.09
C ALA A 416 -18.03 -27.16 15.17
N TYR A 417 -17.07 -27.52 14.32
CA TYR A 417 -17.15 -28.71 13.45
C TYR A 417 -16.52 -29.97 14.08
N SER A 418 -15.95 -29.86 15.27
CA SER A 418 -15.58 -31.01 16.11
C SER A 418 -16.80 -31.45 16.93
N ASP A 419 -17.87 -31.89 16.25
CA ASP A 419 -19.07 -32.66 16.65
C ASP A 419 -19.73 -32.56 18.06
N ASP A 420 -19.28 -31.75 19.03
CA ASP A 420 -19.78 -31.79 20.42
C ASP A 420 -20.17 -30.44 21.04
N LEU A 421 -20.12 -29.31 20.31
CA LEU A 421 -20.45 -28.00 20.89
C LEU A 421 -21.89 -27.57 20.58
N SER A 422 -22.72 -27.50 21.63
CA SER A 422 -24.10 -27.00 21.55
C SER A 422 -24.14 -25.52 21.12
N GLN A 423 -25.16 -25.14 20.34
CA GLN A 423 -25.38 -23.78 19.82
C GLN A 423 -25.34 -22.70 20.91
N THR A 424 -25.86 -23.01 22.10
CA THR A 424 -25.84 -22.13 23.29
C THR A 424 -24.42 -21.82 23.77
N GLU A 425 -23.48 -22.73 23.58
CA GLU A 425 -22.09 -22.56 24.01
C GLU A 425 -21.26 -21.73 23.03
N LEU A 426 -21.62 -21.76 21.74
CA LEU A 426 -21.08 -20.86 20.72
C LEU A 426 -21.51 -19.41 20.99
N GLU A 427 -22.80 -19.19 21.25
CA GLU A 427 -23.36 -17.86 21.56
C GLU A 427 -22.72 -17.26 22.83
N LYS A 428 -22.53 -18.09 23.88
CA LYS A 428 -21.85 -17.67 25.11
C LYS A 428 -20.41 -17.23 24.85
N ARG A 429 -19.67 -17.93 23.98
CA ARG A 429 -18.25 -17.63 23.72
C ARG A 429 -18.06 -16.42 22.81
N ILE A 430 -18.97 -16.18 21.86
CA ILE A 430 -19.02 -14.92 21.09
C ILE A 430 -19.19 -13.74 22.07
N SER A 431 -20.08 -13.90 23.05
CA SER A 431 -20.28 -12.92 24.12
C SER A 431 -19.01 -12.73 24.98
N ASP A 432 -18.37 -13.81 25.43
CA ASP A 432 -17.13 -13.74 26.23
C ASP A 432 -15.97 -13.06 25.47
N HIS A 433 -15.84 -13.31 24.17
CA HIS A 433 -14.84 -12.66 23.33
C HIS A 433 -15.12 -11.16 23.17
N HIS A 434 -16.39 -10.78 23.01
CA HIS A 434 -16.80 -9.38 22.95
C HIS A 434 -16.45 -8.63 24.26
N ILE A 435 -16.58 -9.28 25.42
CA ILE A 435 -16.20 -8.73 26.73
C ILE A 435 -14.68 -8.57 26.85
N LEU A 436 -13.90 -9.55 26.37
CA LEU A 436 -12.44 -9.50 26.41
C LEU A 436 -11.88 -8.34 25.55
N MET A 437 -12.46 -8.15 24.37
CA MET A 437 -12.07 -7.07 23.44
C MET A 437 -12.43 -5.68 23.98
N GLN A 438 -13.56 -5.53 24.68
CA GLN A 438 -13.90 -4.26 25.35
C GLN A 438 -12.90 -3.88 26.44
N LYS A 439 -12.44 -4.84 27.25
CA LYS A 439 -11.41 -4.59 28.28
C LYS A 439 -10.06 -4.16 27.70
N TYR A 440 -9.74 -4.59 26.49
CA TYR A 440 -8.49 -4.20 25.82
C TYR A 440 -8.54 -2.73 25.39
N VAL A 441 -9.69 -2.25 24.92
CA VAL A 441 -9.93 -0.85 24.54
C VAL A 441 -9.82 0.09 25.74
N GLU A 442 -10.33 -0.31 26.91
CA GLU A 442 -10.27 0.49 28.14
C GLU A 442 -8.83 0.70 28.68
N ASN A 443 -7.86 -0.14 28.30
CA ASN A 443 -6.47 0.01 28.71
C ASN A 443 -5.68 1.00 27.83
N VAL A 444 -6.12 1.24 26.59
CA VAL A 444 -5.46 2.18 25.65
C VAL A 444 -5.63 3.63 26.11
N ASP A 445 -6.80 3.98 26.67
CA ASP A 445 -7.07 5.31 27.24
C ASP A 445 -6.14 5.68 28.42
N LYS A 446 -5.50 4.69 29.03
CA LYS A 446 -4.56 4.88 30.14
C LYS A 446 -3.16 5.30 29.66
N ILE A 447 -2.76 4.92 28.44
CA ILE A 447 -1.44 5.18 27.84
C ILE A 447 -1.37 6.62 27.28
N VAL A 448 -2.51 7.18 26.85
CA VAL A 448 -2.61 8.54 26.28
C VAL A 448 -2.26 9.65 27.30
N LYS A 449 -2.27 9.38 28.61
CA LYS A 449 -2.06 10.41 29.65
C LYS A 449 -0.60 10.81 29.89
N ASP A 450 0.38 10.05 29.42
CA ASP A 450 1.80 10.28 29.74
C ASP A 450 2.63 10.91 28.60
N TRP A 451 2.03 11.08 27.40
CA TRP A 451 2.64 11.64 26.19
C TRP A 451 3.26 13.05 26.31
N PRO A 452 2.70 14.01 27.09
CA PRO A 452 3.24 15.38 27.16
C PRO A 452 4.65 15.46 27.76
N THR A 453 5.04 14.51 28.61
CA THR A 453 6.34 14.50 29.30
C THR A 453 7.49 14.15 28.36
N TYR A 454 7.20 13.37 27.30
CA TYR A 454 8.21 12.90 26.33
C TYR A 454 8.59 14.00 25.31
N CYS A 455 7.61 14.78 24.84
CA CYS A 455 7.84 15.86 23.85
C CYS A 455 8.73 17.00 24.38
N SER A 456 8.75 17.22 25.70
CA SER A 456 9.60 18.24 26.36
C SER A 456 11.09 17.87 26.36
N LEU A 457 11.44 16.59 26.29
CA LEU A 457 12.84 16.13 26.39
C LEU A 457 13.57 16.20 25.03
N VAL A 458 12.86 15.89 23.94
CA VAL A 458 13.42 15.80 22.58
C VAL A 458 13.73 17.18 21.99
N SER A 459 12.90 18.18 22.30
CA SER A 459 13.04 19.57 21.82
C SER A 459 14.29 20.27 22.36
N THR A 460 14.80 19.85 23.52
CA THR A 460 16.01 20.45 24.14
C THR A 460 17.31 19.90 23.54
N GLN A 461 17.31 18.68 23.01
CA GLN A 461 18.51 18.05 22.44
C GLN A 461 18.79 18.46 20.99
N ILE A 462 17.75 18.78 20.22
CA ILE A 462 17.87 19.19 18.81
C ILE A 462 18.50 20.59 18.68
N PHE A 463 18.22 21.50 19.61
CA PHE A 463 18.76 22.86 19.62
C PHE A 463 20.28 22.91 19.83
N GLN A 464 20.86 21.91 20.50
CA GLN A 464 22.29 21.87 20.83
C GLN A 464 23.17 21.38 19.67
N LEU A 465 22.61 20.61 18.73
CA LEU A 465 23.37 19.96 17.65
C LEU A 465 23.55 20.84 16.41
N GLN A 466 22.77 21.92 16.28
CA GLN A 466 22.81 22.80 15.10
C GLN A 466 23.91 23.89 15.16
N VAL A 467 24.53 24.10 16.31
CA VAL A 467 25.51 25.20 16.52
C VAL A 467 26.93 24.86 15.99
N GLN A 468 27.22 23.62 15.58
CA GLN A 468 28.62 23.13 15.51
C GLN A 468 29.22 22.76 14.14
N GLY A 469 28.50 22.80 13.01
CA GLY A 469 29.00 22.14 11.78
C GLY A 469 29.01 22.99 10.52
N GLY A 470 29.98 23.89 10.36
CA GLY A 470 30.22 24.61 9.09
C GLY A 470 31.24 23.90 8.18
N ILE A 471 30.98 23.86 6.86
CA ILE A 471 31.92 23.79 5.71
C ILE A 471 31.08 23.79 4.40
N GLU A 472 31.48 24.58 3.40
CA GLU A 472 30.93 24.62 2.03
C GLU A 472 31.88 23.96 1.01
N PRO A 473 31.34 23.45 -0.13
CA PRO A 473 32.13 23.42 -1.37
C PRO A 473 31.40 23.86 -2.65
N ASN A 474 32.22 24.44 -3.53
CA ASN A 474 31.96 24.95 -4.88
C ASN A 474 31.68 23.88 -5.95
N LEU A 475 30.81 24.19 -6.94
CA LEU A 475 31.03 23.89 -8.38
C LEU A 475 29.97 24.52 -9.32
N ASP A 476 30.44 24.79 -10.54
CA ASP A 476 30.06 25.83 -11.51
C ASP A 476 28.71 25.65 -12.28
N LEU A 477 28.09 26.77 -12.68
CA LEU A 477 26.64 27.03 -12.84
C LEU A 477 26.26 27.79 -14.14
N ASN A 478 27.04 27.68 -15.21
CA ASN A 478 26.98 28.63 -16.33
C ASN A 478 25.66 28.67 -17.14
N GLU A 479 24.73 27.72 -17.01
CA GLU A 479 23.43 27.78 -17.71
C GLU A 479 22.30 28.49 -16.94
N PHE A 480 22.52 28.85 -15.66
CA PHE A 480 21.48 29.42 -14.79
C PHE A 480 21.85 30.77 -14.15
N GLN A 481 22.96 31.38 -14.59
CA GLN A 481 23.50 32.66 -14.14
C GLN A 481 22.56 33.88 -14.29
N GLY A 482 21.36 33.71 -14.85
CA GLY A 482 20.38 34.79 -15.04
C GLY A 482 19.23 34.85 -14.03
N LEU A 483 18.97 33.80 -13.23
CA LEU A 483 17.82 33.76 -12.32
C LEU A 483 18.23 34.25 -10.92
N LYS A 484 17.74 35.44 -10.54
CA LYS A 484 18.03 36.06 -9.25
C LYS A 484 17.35 35.28 -8.10
N PRO A 485 17.98 35.14 -6.91
CA PRO A 485 17.39 34.49 -5.74
C PRO A 485 15.97 35.00 -5.38
N ASP A 486 15.72 36.28 -5.60
CA ASP A 486 14.42 36.93 -5.34
C ASP A 486 13.29 36.39 -6.25
N GLN A 487 13.64 35.82 -7.40
CA GLN A 487 12.69 35.18 -8.32
C GLN A 487 12.34 33.75 -7.90
N LEU A 488 13.19 33.10 -7.10
CA LEU A 488 12.93 31.77 -6.50
C LEU A 488 12.15 31.86 -5.18
N ARG A 489 12.21 33.01 -4.48
CA ARG A 489 11.34 33.34 -3.34
C ARG A 489 9.88 33.61 -3.73
N ALA A 490 9.57 33.68 -5.02
CA ALA A 490 8.20 33.80 -5.51
C ALA A 490 7.55 32.40 -5.59
N LYS A 491 6.35 32.27 -5.01
CA LYS A 491 5.45 31.10 -5.01
C LYS A 491 5.81 30.02 -6.04
N PHE A 492 6.49 28.97 -5.58
CA PHE A 492 6.90 27.84 -6.41
C PHE A 492 5.71 26.90 -6.69
N ASN A 493 5.16 26.96 -7.90
CA ASN A 493 4.10 26.03 -8.31
C ASN A 493 4.73 24.72 -8.84
N ILE A 494 4.90 23.75 -7.96
CA ILE A 494 5.47 22.42 -8.25
C ILE A 494 4.78 21.69 -9.42
N PHE A 495 3.51 22.01 -9.70
CA PHE A 495 2.71 21.37 -10.75
C PHE A 495 2.94 21.97 -12.14
N LYS A 496 3.62 23.12 -12.28
CA LYS A 496 3.98 23.71 -13.58
C LYS A 496 5.26 23.14 -14.18
N TYR A 497 6.05 22.41 -13.40
CA TYR A 497 7.37 21.96 -13.80
C TYR A 497 7.35 20.49 -14.23
N SER A 498 7.99 20.20 -15.36
CA SER A 498 8.25 18.82 -15.78
C SER A 498 9.07 18.08 -14.72
N THR A 499 9.01 16.74 -14.67
CA THR A 499 9.87 15.92 -13.80
C THR A 499 11.35 16.32 -13.91
N THR A 500 11.84 16.61 -15.12
CA THR A 500 13.20 17.09 -15.38
C THR A 500 13.47 18.45 -14.73
N SER A 501 12.52 19.37 -14.85
CA SER A 501 12.58 20.70 -14.22
C SER A 501 12.53 20.61 -12.69
N PHE A 502 11.79 19.63 -12.14
CA PHE A 502 11.72 19.38 -10.71
C PHE A 502 13.03 18.81 -10.18
N PHE A 503 13.64 17.82 -10.85
CA PHE A 503 14.98 17.32 -10.49
C PHE A 503 16.04 18.41 -10.56
N TYR A 504 15.95 19.29 -11.56
CA TYR A 504 16.84 20.45 -11.68
C TYR A 504 16.63 21.46 -10.52
N ALA A 505 15.37 21.78 -10.17
CA ALA A 505 15.05 22.65 -9.05
C ALA A 505 15.48 22.05 -7.70
N PHE A 506 15.29 20.74 -7.50
CA PHE A 506 15.71 20.04 -6.28
C PHE A 506 17.24 20.00 -6.17
N ALA A 507 17.94 19.73 -7.26
CA ALA A 507 19.40 19.81 -7.31
C ALA A 507 19.92 21.24 -7.04
N ARG A 508 19.15 22.27 -7.41
CA ARG A 508 19.46 23.69 -7.13
C ARG A 508 19.11 24.08 -5.68
N MET A 509 17.98 23.64 -5.14
CA MET A 509 17.59 23.87 -3.74
C MET A 509 18.52 23.15 -2.76
N GLN A 510 18.97 21.93 -3.10
CA GLN A 510 19.98 21.21 -2.34
C GLN A 510 21.34 21.94 -2.33
N ARG A 511 21.63 22.75 -3.36
CA ARG A 511 22.79 23.65 -3.41
C ARG A 511 22.57 24.98 -2.68
N GLU A 512 21.37 25.55 -2.75
CA GLU A 512 21.02 26.84 -2.12
C GLU A 512 20.68 26.72 -0.62
N ALA A 513 20.37 25.53 -0.08
CA ALA A 513 20.20 25.28 1.36
C ALA A 513 21.49 25.48 2.19
N TYR A 514 22.62 25.74 1.52
CA TYR A 514 23.87 26.22 2.13
C TYR A 514 23.90 27.76 2.32
N GLY A 515 22.87 28.49 1.89
CA GLY A 515 22.69 29.92 2.11
C GLY A 515 21.32 30.21 2.74
N GLU A 516 21.33 30.95 3.84
CA GLU A 516 20.18 31.21 4.73
C GLU A 516 18.85 31.56 4.01
N GLY A 517 17.84 30.72 4.25
CA GLY A 517 16.42 31.04 4.04
C GLY A 517 15.53 29.80 3.81
N LEU A 518 14.48 29.65 4.63
CA LEU A 518 13.40 28.69 4.36
C LEU A 518 12.65 29.12 3.09
N ALA A 519 12.55 28.22 2.11
CA ALA A 519 11.74 28.44 0.91
C ALA A 519 10.24 28.27 1.24
N GLU A 520 9.45 29.33 1.10
CA GLU A 520 7.99 29.24 1.20
C GLU A 520 7.38 28.66 -0.09
N VAL A 521 6.79 27.47 0.02
CA VAL A 521 5.98 26.89 -1.06
C VAL A 521 4.54 27.39 -0.91
N GLY A 522 4.19 28.43 -1.67
CA GLY A 522 2.82 28.94 -1.76
C GLY A 522 1.99 28.16 -2.77
N PHE A 523 0.81 27.68 -2.35
CA PHE A 523 -0.23 27.15 -3.25
C PHE A 523 -0.85 28.30 -4.07
N VAL A 524 -0.78 28.23 -5.41
CA VAL A 524 -1.42 29.20 -6.34
C VAL A 524 -2.50 28.52 -7.16
#